data_AF-A0ABD1H2Y8-F1
#
_entry.id   AF-A0ABD1H2Y8-F1
#
_cell.length_a   1.000
_cell.length_b   1.000
_cell.length_c   1.000
_cell.angle_alpha   90.00
_cell.angle_beta   90.00
_cell.angle_gamma   90.00
#
_symmetry.space_group_name_H-M   'P 1'
#
loop_
_entity.id
_entity.type
_entity.pdbx_description
1 polymer ?
#
loop_
_entity_poly.entity_id
_entity_poly.type
_entity_poly.pdbx_seq_one_letter_code
_entity_poly.pdbx_strand_id
1 'polypeptide(L)'
;MRASVGSPWLWLGVGLVGLILLTANSEAAQRLVEKPCDEIYVVGEGETLHTISGKCSDPYIVERNPHIHDPDDVFPGLVIKIVPLTHM
;
A
#
# COMPACT_ATOMS: atom_id res chain seq x y z
N MET A 1 44.85 38.80 4.41
CA MET A 1 43.49 38.25 4.55
C MET A 1 43.36 37.07 3.59
N ARG A 2 43.44 35.82 4.05
CA ARG A 2 43.30 34.63 3.19
C ARG A 2 42.04 33.91 3.65
N ALA A 3 40.97 34.05 2.87
CA ALA A 3 39.74 33.31 3.11
C ALA A 3 40.09 31.81 3.02
N SER A 4 39.84 31.08 4.10
CA SER A 4 39.89 29.62 4.09
C SER A 4 38.72 29.15 3.24
N VAL A 5 38.95 28.94 1.95
CA VAL A 5 37.99 28.28 1.07
C VAL A 5 37.83 26.86 1.62
N GLY A 6 36.64 26.56 2.14
CA GLY A 6 36.33 25.31 2.82
C GLY A 6 36.79 24.09 2.02
N SER A 7 37.33 23.11 2.75
CA SER A 7 37.91 21.88 2.20
C SER A 7 37.00 21.24 1.14
N PRO A 8 37.47 21.03 -0.11
CA PRO A 8 36.63 20.60 -1.24
C PRO A 8 35.97 19.22 -1.02
N TRP A 9 36.49 18.43 -0.09
CA TRP A 9 35.93 17.15 0.34
C TRP A 9 34.56 17.26 1.04
N LEU A 10 34.27 18.40 1.68
CA LEU A 10 32.99 18.63 2.35
C LEU A 10 31.82 18.77 1.36
N TRP A 11 32.09 19.37 0.20
CA TRP A 11 31.07 19.59 -0.84
C TRP A 11 30.69 18.30 -1.56
N LEU A 12 31.64 17.36 -1.70
CA LEU A 12 31.37 16.03 -2.25
C LEU A 12 30.45 15.21 -1.34
N GLY A 13 30.63 15.30 -0.01
CA GLY A 13 29.79 14.61 0.97
C GLY A 13 28.35 15.16 1.02
N VAL A 14 28.19 16.48 0.99
CA VAL A 14 26.87 17.13 1.03
C VAL A 14 26.04 16.82 -0.22
N GLY A 15 26.68 16.76 -1.40
CA GLY A 15 26.00 16.36 -2.64
C GLY A 15 25.47 14.92 -2.61
N LEU A 16 26.25 13.98 -2.06
CA LEU A 16 25.86 12.57 -1.93
C LEU A 16 24.66 12.39 -0.98
N VAL A 17 24.68 13.05 0.19
CA VAL A 17 23.59 13.00 1.16
C VAL A 17 22.30 13.61 0.59
N GLY A 18 22.41 14.74 -0.13
CA GLY A 18 21.28 15.34 -0.84
C GLY A 18 20.67 14.39 -1.89
N LEU A 19 21.51 13.68 -2.64
CA LEU A 19 21.06 12.71 -3.64
C LEU A 19 20.33 11.51 -3.01
N ILE A 20 20.82 10.99 -1.89
CA ILE A 20 20.18 9.89 -1.15
C ILE A 20 18.80 10.31 -0.62
N LEU A 21 18.71 11.51 -0.01
CA LEU A 21 17.44 12.04 0.49
C LEU A 21 16.42 12.30 -0.63
N LEU A 22 16.86 12.68 -1.84
CA LEU A 22 15.98 12.80 -3.00
C LEU A 22 15.39 11.45 -3.42
N THR A 23 16.13 10.35 -3.29
CA THR A 23 15.65 9.00 -3.63
C THR A 23 14.83 8.32 -2.52
N ALA A 24 14.99 8.74 -1.26
CA ALA A 24 14.30 8.12 -0.11
C ALA A 24 12.82 8.53 0.05
N ASN A 25 12.29 9.38 -0.83
CA ASN A 25 10.91 9.90 -0.73
C ASN A 25 9.85 9.03 -1.41
N SER A 26 10.15 7.80 -1.82
CA SER A 26 9.22 7.06 -2.71
C SER A 26 9.25 5.54 -2.56
N GLU A 27 9.17 5.02 -1.34
CA GLU A 27 8.91 3.58 -1.14
C GLU A 27 7.44 3.30 -0.75
N ALA A 28 6.70 4.29 -0.24
CA ALA A 28 5.29 4.11 0.14
C ALA A 28 4.27 4.43 -0.99
N ALA A 29 4.68 5.12 -2.05
CA ALA A 29 3.76 5.64 -3.07
C ALA A 29 3.54 4.69 -4.28
N GLN A 30 4.36 3.65 -4.46
CA GLN A 30 4.31 2.78 -5.64
C GLN A 30 3.60 1.43 -5.42
N ARG A 31 2.96 1.21 -4.27
CA ARG A 31 2.24 -0.04 -3.97
C ARG A 31 0.77 -0.06 -4.39
N LEU A 32 0.21 1.05 -4.90
CA LEU A 32 -1.22 1.18 -5.21
C LEU A 32 -1.56 1.15 -6.71
N VAL A 33 -0.70 0.56 -7.55
CA VAL A 33 -1.21 0.00 -8.81
C VAL A 33 -1.73 -1.40 -8.47
N GLU A 34 -2.85 -1.42 -7.76
CA GLU A 34 -3.54 -2.63 -7.38
C GLU A 34 -4.10 -3.24 -8.66
N LYS A 35 -3.58 -4.41 -9.01
CA LYS A 35 -4.26 -5.30 -9.94
C LYS A 35 -5.71 -5.43 -9.43
N PRO A 36 -6.73 -5.26 -10.28
CA PRO A 36 -8.10 -5.45 -9.84
C PRO A 36 -8.23 -6.85 -9.23
N CYS A 37 -8.84 -6.93 -8.06
CA CYS A 37 -9.17 -8.21 -7.45
C CYS A 37 -10.16 -8.95 -8.34
N ASP A 38 -10.06 -10.29 -8.35
CA ASP A 38 -11.05 -11.14 -9.01
C ASP A 38 -12.41 -11.04 -8.29
N GLU A 39 -13.49 -11.35 -8.99
CA GLU A 39 -14.85 -11.36 -8.41
C GLU A 39 -14.97 -12.35 -7.24
N ILE A 40 -14.12 -13.39 -7.24
CA ILE A 40 -14.06 -14.44 -6.23
C ILE A 40 -12.70 -14.37 -5.54
N TYR A 41 -12.70 -13.96 -4.26
CA TYR A 41 -11.48 -13.81 -3.46
C TYR A 41 -11.41 -14.86 -2.36
N VAL A 42 -10.22 -15.43 -2.15
CA VAL A 42 -9.95 -16.36 -1.06
C VAL A 42 -9.17 -15.63 0.01
N VAL A 43 -9.74 -15.54 1.20
CA VAL A 43 -9.15 -14.84 2.36
C VAL A 43 -7.82 -15.50 2.76
N GLY A 44 -6.76 -14.69 2.89
CA GLY A 44 -5.46 -15.12 3.40
C GLY A 44 -5.35 -15.14 4.92
N GLU A 45 -4.22 -15.61 5.45
CA GLU A 45 -3.96 -15.61 6.90
C GLU A 45 -3.85 -14.18 7.45
N GLY A 46 -4.66 -13.88 8.48
CA GLY A 46 -4.65 -12.59 9.18
C GLY A 46 -5.30 -11.44 8.39
N GLU A 47 -6.00 -11.73 7.29
CA GLU A 47 -6.77 -10.74 6.57
C GLU A 47 -8.18 -10.58 7.13
N THR A 48 -8.69 -9.36 7.08
CA THR A 48 -10.06 -9.01 7.47
C THR A 48 -10.82 -8.44 6.27
N LEU A 49 -12.15 -8.45 6.33
CA LEU A 49 -13.00 -7.78 5.32
C LEU A 49 -12.59 -6.33 5.08
N HIS A 50 -12.18 -5.61 6.13
CA HIS A 50 -11.78 -4.21 6.02
C HIS A 50 -10.46 -4.05 5.25
N THR A 51 -9.47 -4.91 5.53
CA THR A 51 -8.20 -4.88 4.80
C THR A 51 -8.39 -5.29 3.35
N ILE A 52 -9.27 -6.26 3.07
CA ILE A 52 -9.56 -6.73 1.71
C ILE A 52 -10.37 -5.68 0.94
N SER A 53 -11.34 -5.02 1.59
CA SER A 53 -12.09 -3.88 1.04
C SER A 53 -11.16 -2.77 0.56
N GLY A 54 -10.18 -2.40 1.39
CA GLY A 54 -9.16 -1.40 1.05
C GLY A 54 -8.30 -1.84 -0.13
N LYS A 55 -7.87 -3.10 -0.15
CA LYS A 55 -7.05 -3.70 -1.24
C LYS A 55 -7.76 -3.82 -2.58
N CYS A 56 -9.08 -3.99 -2.55
CA CYS A 56 -9.87 -4.29 -3.74
C CYS A 56 -10.76 -3.13 -4.17
N SER A 57 -10.69 -1.99 -3.46
CA SER A 57 -11.55 -0.83 -3.68
C SER A 57 -13.05 -1.21 -3.69
N ASP A 58 -13.46 -2.10 -2.78
CA ASP A 58 -14.87 -2.52 -2.60
C ASP A 58 -15.37 -2.10 -1.21
N PRO A 59 -15.84 -0.85 -1.05
CA PRO A 59 -16.34 -0.37 0.25
C PRO A 59 -17.65 -1.04 0.69
N TYR A 60 -18.33 -1.75 -0.23
CA TYR A 60 -19.61 -2.39 0.03
C TYR A 60 -19.48 -3.91 0.22
N ILE A 61 -18.27 -4.40 0.51
CA ILE A 61 -17.97 -5.82 0.68
C ILE A 61 -18.84 -6.48 1.76
N VAL A 62 -19.20 -5.74 2.82
CA VAL A 62 -20.05 -6.25 3.91
C VAL A 62 -21.47 -6.53 3.43
N GLU A 63 -22.04 -5.63 2.62
CA GLU A 63 -23.40 -5.76 2.10
C GLU A 63 -23.52 -6.89 1.07
N ARG A 64 -22.45 -7.13 0.31
CA ARG A 64 -22.39 -8.16 -0.73
C ARG A 64 -22.18 -9.57 -0.18
N ASN A 65 -21.77 -9.69 1.08
CA ASN A 65 -21.46 -10.95 1.74
C ASN A 65 -22.33 -11.12 3.00
N PRO A 66 -23.67 -11.25 2.87
CA PRO A 66 -24.59 -11.36 4.01
C PRO A 66 -24.41 -12.64 4.83
N HIS A 67 -23.62 -13.60 4.35
CA HIS A 67 -23.21 -14.78 5.10
C HIS A 67 -22.19 -14.46 6.21
N ILE A 68 -21.63 -13.25 6.20
CA ILE A 68 -20.72 -12.75 7.22
C ILE A 68 -21.53 -11.81 8.10
N HIS A 69 -21.92 -12.28 9.28
CA HIS A 69 -22.66 -11.48 10.24
C HIS A 69 -21.72 -10.64 11.11
N ASP A 70 -20.56 -11.19 11.46
CA ASP A 70 -19.53 -10.48 12.20
C ASP A 70 -18.21 -10.38 11.40
N PRO A 71 -17.49 -9.25 11.46
CA PRO A 71 -16.22 -9.06 10.74
C PRO A 71 -15.11 -10.02 11.20
N ASP A 72 -15.30 -10.67 12.35
CA ASP A 72 -14.42 -11.72 12.89
C ASP A 72 -14.74 -13.12 12.35
N ASP A 73 -15.88 -13.33 11.65
CA ASP A 73 -16.23 -14.60 10.97
C ASP A 73 -15.44 -14.82 9.66
N VAL A 74 -14.41 -14.01 9.45
CA VAL A 74 -13.56 -14.00 8.26
C VAL A 74 -12.32 -14.80 8.59
N PHE A 75 -12.20 -15.97 7.98
CA PHE A 75 -11.11 -16.89 8.25
C PHE A 75 -10.34 -17.26 6.97
N PRO A 76 -9.08 -17.72 7.10
CA PRO A 76 -8.27 -18.09 5.96
C PRO A 76 -8.93 -19.22 5.17
N GLY A 77 -9.02 -19.08 3.85
CA GLY A 77 -9.72 -20.01 2.97
C GLY A 77 -11.21 -19.73 2.78
N LEU A 78 -11.79 -18.74 3.46
CA LEU A 78 -13.14 -18.27 3.19
C LEU A 78 -13.19 -17.63 1.79
N VAL A 79 -14.23 -17.97 1.04
CA VAL A 79 -14.48 -17.41 -0.29
C VAL A 79 -15.48 -16.28 -0.17
N ILE A 80 -15.08 -15.07 -0.56
CA ILE A 80 -15.93 -13.88 -0.51
C ILE A 80 -16.07 -13.27 -1.91
N LYS A 81 -17.21 -12.62 -2.13
CA LYS A 81 -17.49 -11.91 -3.36
C LYS A 81 -16.95 -10.48 -3.28
N ILE A 82 -16.19 -10.08 -4.30
CA ILE A 82 -15.62 -8.73 -4.43
C ILE A 82 -16.18 -8.07 -5.69
N VAL A 83 -16.58 -6.81 -5.58
CA VAL A 83 -16.95 -5.98 -6.72
C VAL A 83 -16.28 -4.60 -6.61
N PRO A 84 -15.16 -4.40 -7.31
CA PRO A 84 -14.43 -3.14 -7.26
C PRO A 84 -15.25 -1.97 -7.81
N LEU A 85 -15.12 -0.78 -7.19
CA LEU A 85 -15.74 0.45 -7.70
C LEU A 85 -15.27 0.83 -9.11
N THR A 86 -14.08 0.39 -9.50
CA THR A 86 -13.50 0.67 -10.82
C THR A 86 -14.14 -0.14 -11.96
N HIS A 87 -15.03 -1.08 -11.64
CA HIS A 87 -15.80 -1.86 -12.62
C HIS A 87 -17.16 -1.24 -12.98
N MET A 88 -17.39 0.04 -12.66
CA MET A 88 -18.64 0.77 -12.96
C MET A 88 -18.45 1.78 -14.09
#